data_AF-A0A7J7V7L0-F1
#
_entry.id   AF-A0A7J7V7L0-F1
#
_cell.length_a   1.000
_cell.length_b   1.000
_cell.length_c   1.000
_cell.angle_alpha   90.00
_cell.angle_beta   90.00
_cell.angle_gamma   90.00
#
_symmetry.space_group_name_H-M   'P 1'
#
loop_
_entity.id
_entity.type
_entity.pdbx_description
1 polymer ?
#
loop_
_entity_poly.entity_id
_entity_poly.type
_entity_poly.pdbx_seq_one_letter_code
_entity_poly.pdbx_strand_id
1 'polypeptide(L)'
;MDSKTLLMAQEILRLSRHHIQQFPFCLMSVNITRIAIQALREDCLSRECNRQQKVIPVVNSFYAATFLHLAYIWKTQQKTISDSGFVLKDLEVLAKKSPRRLLKTLESYLAGVSKGQASLLGAQKCCGPQAHAKELTFTGVCDLLPHSSEGTWLI
;
A
#
# COMPACT_ATOMS: atom_id res chain seq x y z
N MET A 1 -11.39 -7.97 -4.38
CA MET A 1 -11.11 -6.62 -3.86
C MET A 1 -12.19 -5.68 -4.35
N ASP A 2 -12.67 -4.75 -3.54
CA ASP A 2 -13.60 -3.72 -4.00
C ASP A 2 -12.89 -2.72 -4.93
N SER A 3 -13.59 -2.20 -5.93
CA SER A 3 -13.01 -1.32 -6.96
C SER A 3 -12.40 -0.03 -6.40
N LYS A 4 -12.80 0.40 -5.19
CA LYS A 4 -12.32 1.64 -4.57
C LYS A 4 -10.95 1.43 -3.92
N THR A 5 -10.78 0.30 -3.22
CA THR A 5 -9.47 -0.13 -2.70
C THR A 5 -8.47 -0.41 -3.82
N LEU A 6 -8.94 -0.86 -4.99
CA LEU A 6 -8.10 -1.04 -6.17
C LEU A 6 -7.49 0.29 -6.66
N LEU A 7 -8.28 1.36 -6.73
CA LEU A 7 -7.78 2.69 -7.13
C LEU A 7 -6.72 3.21 -6.15
N MET A 8 -6.98 3.09 -4.84
CA MET A 8 -5.98 3.39 -3.82
C MET A 8 -4.68 2.62 -4.06
N ALA A 9 -4.75 1.31 -4.27
CA ALA A 9 -3.57 0.48 -4.49
C ALA A 9 -2.78 0.91 -5.74
N GLN A 10 -3.47 1.27 -6.83
CA GLN A 10 -2.84 1.79 -8.04
C GLN A 10 -2.15 3.14 -7.81
N GLU A 11 -2.76 4.03 -7.02
CA GLU A 11 -2.15 5.31 -6.65
C GLU A 11 -0.87 5.10 -5.85
N ILE A 12 -0.89 4.23 -4.85
CA ILE A 12 0.30 3.92 -4.04
C ILE A 12 1.37 3.22 -4.89
N LEU A 13 0.99 2.35 -5.83
CA LEU A 13 1.92 1.74 -6.78
C LEU A 13 2.57 2.76 -7.72
N ARG A 14 1.85 3.82 -8.11
CA ARG A 14 2.47 4.93 -8.87
C ARG A 14 3.48 5.68 -8.01
N LEU A 15 3.18 5.90 -6.72
CA LEU A 15 4.11 6.54 -5.79
C LEU A 15 5.40 5.73 -5.59
N SER A 16 5.33 4.40 -5.59
CA SER A 16 6.53 3.56 -5.47
C SER A 16 7.47 3.65 -6.67
N ARG A 17 6.93 3.99 -7.84
CA ARG A 17 7.69 4.22 -9.08
C ARG A 17 8.15 5.67 -9.24
N HIS A 18 7.90 6.53 -8.24
CA HIS A 18 8.33 7.92 -8.29
C HIS A 18 9.85 8.02 -8.20
N HIS A 19 10.48 8.69 -9.17
CA HIS A 19 11.93 8.78 -9.32
C HIS A 19 12.70 9.32 -8.10
N ILE A 20 12.14 10.27 -7.36
CA ILE A 20 12.76 10.83 -6.13
C ILE A 20 12.34 10.04 -4.88
N GLN A 21 11.03 10.05 -4.57
CA GLN A 21 10.52 9.51 -3.31
C GLN A 21 10.64 7.99 -3.17
N GLN A 22 10.63 7.23 -4.27
CA GLN A 22 10.80 5.77 -4.35
C GLN A 22 10.09 5.02 -3.19
N PHE A 23 8.79 5.26 -3.01
CA PHE A 23 8.05 4.72 -1.86
C PHE A 23 8.16 3.19 -1.78
N PRO A 24 8.68 2.62 -0.67
CA PRO A 24 8.97 1.19 -0.60
C PRO A 24 7.69 0.37 -0.30
N PHE A 25 6.85 0.20 -1.33
CA PHE A 25 5.49 -0.34 -1.25
C PHE A 25 5.37 -1.62 -0.41
N CYS A 26 6.15 -2.66 -0.74
CA CYS A 26 6.05 -3.96 -0.08
C CYS A 26 6.54 -3.90 1.38
N LEU A 27 7.70 -3.27 1.62
CA LEU A 27 8.24 -3.14 2.98
C LEU A 27 7.29 -2.34 3.88
N MET A 28 6.66 -1.29 3.34
CA MET A 28 5.69 -0.49 4.09
C MET A 28 4.42 -1.27 4.40
N SER A 29 3.91 -2.06 3.44
CA SER A 29 2.80 -2.99 3.66
C SER A 29 3.08 -3.96 4.83
N VAL A 30 4.27 -4.57 4.87
CA VAL A 30 4.67 -5.47 5.97
C VAL A 30 4.69 -4.74 7.32
N ASN A 31 5.20 -3.51 7.36
CA ASN A 31 5.19 -2.69 8.57
C ASN A 31 3.76 -2.35 9.03
N ILE A 32 2.84 -2.06 8.10
CA ILE A 32 1.45 -1.78 8.43
C ILE A 32 0.75 -3.04 8.96
N THR A 33 1.05 -4.22 8.41
CA THR A 33 0.57 -5.50 8.94
C THR A 33 0.99 -5.67 10.40
N ARG A 34 2.27 -5.38 10.73
CA ARG A 34 2.74 -5.39 12.13
C ARG A 34 1.95 -4.42 13.00
N ILE A 35 1.76 -3.16 12.57
CA ILE A 35 0.99 -2.16 13.33
C ILE A 35 -0.45 -2.63 13.55
N ALA A 36 -1.11 -3.19 12.54
CA ALA A 36 -2.48 -3.69 12.63
C ALA A 36 -2.64 -4.82 13.65
N ILE A 37 -1.72 -5.79 13.63
CA ILE A 37 -1.72 -6.90 14.58
C ILE A 37 -1.45 -6.39 16.00
N GLN A 38 -0.51 -5.46 16.17
CA GLN A 38 -0.22 -4.87 17.47
C GLN A 38 -1.40 -4.07 18.02
N ALA A 39 -2.05 -3.24 17.20
CA ALA A 39 -3.22 -2.49 17.60
C ALA A 39 -4.40 -3.40 17.99
N LEU A 40 -4.51 -4.59 17.38
CA LEU A 40 -5.49 -5.60 17.81
C LEU A 40 -5.09 -6.23 19.14
N ARG A 41 -3.83 -6.66 19.29
CA ARG A 41 -3.32 -7.31 20.50
C ARG A 41 -3.31 -6.40 21.73
N GLU A 42 -3.10 -5.10 21.52
CA GLU A 42 -3.11 -4.07 22.56
C GLU A 42 -4.52 -3.48 22.80
N ASP A 43 -5.57 -4.17 22.35
CA ASP A 43 -6.98 -3.80 22.49
C ASP A 43 -7.41 -2.44 21.90
N CYS A 44 -6.53 -1.78 21.14
CA CYS A 44 -6.81 -0.48 20.53
C CYS A 44 -7.96 -0.59 19.51
N LEU A 45 -8.08 -1.73 18.82
CA LEU A 45 -9.16 -2.01 17.87
C LEU A 45 -10.38 -2.70 18.47
N SER A 46 -10.29 -3.23 19.70
CA SER A 46 -11.33 -4.08 20.30
C SER A 46 -12.68 -3.37 20.37
N ARG A 47 -12.69 -2.07 20.70
CA ARG A 47 -13.92 -1.27 20.70
C ARG A 47 -14.59 -1.22 19.32
N GLU A 48 -13.81 -1.10 18.25
CA GLU A 48 -14.33 -0.99 16.89
C GLU A 48 -14.77 -2.34 16.34
N CYS A 49 -14.00 -3.41 16.61
CA CYS A 49 -14.38 -4.79 16.32
C CYS A 49 -15.72 -5.14 16.99
N ASN A 50 -15.87 -4.80 18.27
CA ASN A 50 -17.09 -5.06 19.03
C ASN A 50 -18.26 -4.20 18.54
N ARG A 51 -18.02 -2.94 18.17
CA ARG A 51 -19.05 -2.05 17.59
C ARG A 51 -19.65 -2.65 16.31
N GLN A 52 -18.82 -3.27 15.48
CA GLN A 52 -19.24 -3.86 14.21
C GLN A 52 -19.56 -5.37 14.29
N GLN A 53 -19.30 -6.01 15.44
CA GLN A 53 -19.36 -7.47 15.65
C GLN A 53 -18.56 -8.25 14.59
N LYS A 54 -17.43 -7.68 14.15
CA LYS A 54 -16.61 -8.20 13.04
C LYS A 54 -15.14 -7.87 13.30
N VAL A 55 -14.28 -8.88 13.35
CA VAL A 55 -12.83 -8.68 13.58
C VAL A 55 -12.09 -8.48 12.26
N ILE A 56 -12.11 -9.49 11.38
CA ILE A 56 -11.32 -9.49 10.14
C ILE A 56 -11.62 -8.28 9.24
N PRO A 57 -12.89 -7.90 8.99
CA PRO A 57 -13.19 -6.70 8.20
C PRO A 57 -12.65 -5.42 8.82
N VAL A 58 -12.76 -5.25 10.14
CA VAL A 58 -12.27 -4.06 10.85
C VAL A 58 -10.75 -3.96 10.77
N VAL A 59 -10.05 -5.08 10.98
CA VAL A 59 -8.58 -5.13 10.88
C VAL A 59 -8.12 -4.84 9.45
N ASN A 60 -8.79 -5.39 8.43
CA ASN A 60 -8.47 -5.11 7.02
C ASN A 60 -8.72 -3.65 6.64
N SER A 61 -9.83 -3.07 7.10
CA SER A 61 -10.11 -1.64 6.91
C SER A 61 -9.08 -0.78 7.66
N PHE A 62 -8.65 -1.19 8.85
CA PHE A 62 -7.61 -0.48 9.60
C PHE A 62 -6.25 -0.53 8.89
N TYR A 63 -5.88 -1.69 8.35
CA TYR A 63 -4.71 -1.84 7.48
C TYR A 63 -4.78 -0.87 6.29
N ALA A 64 -5.89 -0.89 5.55
CA ALA A 64 -6.09 0.00 4.40
C ALA A 64 -6.03 1.48 4.78
N ALA A 65 -6.67 1.86 5.90
CA ALA A 65 -6.68 3.24 6.40
C ALA A 65 -5.28 3.72 6.81
N THR A 66 -4.50 2.84 7.44
CA THR A 66 -3.12 3.13 7.84
C THR A 66 -2.22 3.27 6.61
N PHE A 67 -2.42 2.43 5.59
CA PHE A 67 -1.68 2.52 4.33
C PHE A 67 -2.01 3.79 3.55
N LEU A 68 -3.29 4.14 3.45
CA LEU A 68 -3.79 5.40 2.91
C LEU A 68 -3.09 6.59 3.58
N HIS A 69 -3.07 6.62 4.91
CA HIS A 69 -2.46 7.72 5.65
C HIS A 69 -0.95 7.80 5.42
N LEU A 70 -0.25 6.66 5.43
CA LEU A 70 1.17 6.59 5.13
C LEU A 70 1.48 7.15 3.74
N ALA A 71 0.77 6.68 2.70
CA ALA A 71 0.99 7.13 1.33
C ALA A 71 0.71 8.63 1.17
N TYR A 72 -0.32 9.13 1.83
CA TYR A 72 -0.63 10.55 1.87
C TYR A 72 0.51 11.38 2.49
N ILE A 73 1.00 11.00 3.68
CA ILE A 73 2.11 11.68 4.35
C ILE A 73 3.37 11.62 3.50
N TRP A 74 3.68 10.44 2.97
CA TRP A 74 4.86 10.23 2.15
C TRP A 74 4.86 11.17 0.95
N LYS A 75 3.76 11.21 0.21
CA LYS A 75 3.62 12.08 -0.97
C LYS A 75 3.64 13.55 -0.61
N THR A 76 2.78 13.99 0.31
CA THR A 76 2.57 15.41 0.59
C THR A 76 3.78 16.08 1.23
N GLN A 77 4.54 15.33 2.03
CA GLN A 77 5.74 15.82 2.69
C GLN A 77 7.02 15.46 1.93
N GLN A 78 6.91 14.93 0.70
CA GLN A 78 8.05 14.53 -0.15
C GLN A 78 9.05 13.63 0.58
N LYS A 79 8.55 12.65 1.34
CA LYS A 79 9.38 11.73 2.10
C LYS A 79 10.20 10.83 1.18
N THR A 80 11.33 10.38 1.71
CA THR A 80 12.24 9.43 1.09
C THR A 80 12.46 8.23 2.00
N ILE A 81 13.19 7.22 1.53
CA ILE A 81 13.51 6.04 2.34
C ILE A 81 14.25 6.39 3.63
N SER A 82 15.04 7.46 3.64
CA SER A 82 15.76 7.96 4.82
C SER A 82 14.82 8.43 5.93
N ASP A 83 13.60 8.85 5.59
CA ASP A 83 12.59 9.30 6.55
C ASP A 83 11.78 8.14 7.16
N SER A 84 11.90 6.93 6.62
CA SER A 84 11.02 5.79 6.91
C SER A 84 10.87 5.49 8.40
N GLY A 85 11.97 5.49 9.16
CA GLY A 85 11.95 5.20 10.60
C GLY A 85 11.10 6.18 11.40
N PHE A 86 11.22 7.49 11.10
CA PHE A 86 10.43 8.52 11.78
C PHE A 86 8.95 8.45 11.37
N VAL A 87 8.68 8.30 10.08
CA VAL A 87 7.31 8.20 9.55
C VAL A 87 6.58 6.99 10.14
N LEU A 88 7.24 5.82 10.22
CA LEU A 88 6.64 4.61 10.79
C LEU A 88 6.37 4.74 12.28
N LYS A 89 7.27 5.38 13.05
CA LYS A 89 7.08 5.61 14.47
C LYS A 89 5.86 6.49 14.74
N ASP A 90 5.75 7.62 14.02
CA ASP A 90 4.63 8.55 14.17
C ASP A 90 3.31 7.90 13.71
N LEU A 91 3.35 7.11 12.64
CA LEU A 91 2.21 6.35 12.13
C LEU A 91 1.71 5.33 13.16
N GLU A 92 2.60 4.56 13.79
CA GLU A 92 2.24 3.58 14.83
C GLU A 92 1.53 4.26 15.99
N VAL A 93 2.08 5.38 16.49
CA VAL A 93 1.47 6.16 17.58
C VAL A 93 0.09 6.67 17.20
N LEU A 94 -0.06 7.26 16.00
CA LEU A 94 -1.34 7.76 15.52
C LEU A 94 -2.38 6.64 15.40
N ALA A 95 -1.97 5.51 14.83
CA ALA A 95 -2.84 4.41 14.50
C ALA A 95 -3.41 3.74 15.75
N LYS A 96 -2.57 3.56 16.78
CA LYS A 96 -2.99 3.03 18.09
C LYS A 96 -3.81 4.03 18.89
N LYS A 97 -3.44 5.31 18.88
CA LYS A 97 -4.12 6.36 19.66
C LYS A 97 -5.53 6.67 19.13
N SER A 98 -5.74 6.60 17.82
CA SER A 98 -6.99 7.06 17.19
C SER A 98 -7.48 6.21 16.02
N PRO A 99 -7.71 4.90 16.21
CA PRO A 99 -8.07 3.99 15.12
C PRO A 99 -9.37 4.36 14.42
N ARG A 100 -10.37 4.85 15.18
CA ARG A 100 -11.63 5.36 14.63
C ARG A 100 -11.43 6.54 13.68
N ARG A 101 -10.47 7.42 13.96
CA ARG A 101 -10.18 8.57 13.10
C ARG A 101 -9.62 8.10 11.77
N LEU A 102 -8.68 7.15 11.78
CA LEU A 102 -8.13 6.55 10.55
C LEU A 102 -9.22 5.88 9.72
N LEU A 103 -10.08 5.06 10.35
CA LEU A 103 -11.18 4.40 9.66
C LEU A 103 -12.14 5.40 9.00
N LYS A 104 -12.49 6.50 9.69
CA LYS A 104 -13.29 7.58 9.11
C LYS A 104 -12.60 8.29 7.94
N THR A 105 -11.28 8.47 8.00
CA THR A 105 -10.51 9.01 6.88
C THR A 105 -10.61 8.09 5.66
N LEU A 106 -10.49 6.77 5.85
CA LEU A 106 -10.69 5.80 4.77
C LEU A 106 -12.11 5.85 4.22
N GLU A 107 -13.14 5.86 5.08
CA GLU A 107 -14.54 5.97 4.65
C GLU A 107 -14.78 7.22 3.80
N SER A 108 -14.23 8.37 4.23
CA SER A 108 -14.35 9.65 3.51
C SER A 108 -13.66 9.59 2.15
N TYR A 109 -12.46 8.99 2.10
CA TYR A 109 -11.73 8.79 0.84
C TYR A 109 -12.54 7.90 -0.12
N LEU A 110 -12.99 6.72 0.32
CA LEU A 110 -13.75 5.79 -0.52
C LEU A 110 -15.09 6.39 -0.98
N ALA A 111 -15.74 7.22 -0.15
CA ALA A 111 -16.93 7.97 -0.54
C ALA A 111 -16.61 9.01 -1.63
N GLY A 112 -15.49 9.72 -1.52
CA GLY A 112 -15.02 10.67 -2.53
C GLY A 112 -14.66 10.01 -3.86
N VAL A 113 -14.04 8.81 -3.81
CA VAL A 113 -13.77 7.99 -5.01
C VAL A 113 -15.07 7.61 -5.71
N SER A 114 -16.12 7.26 -4.94
CA SER A 114 -17.43 6.89 -5.50
C SER A 114 -18.12 8.05 -6.23
N LYS A 115 -17.79 9.30 -5.88
CA LYS A 115 -18.30 10.51 -6.53
C LYS A 115 -17.42 10.98 -7.69
N GLY A 116 -16.34 10.26 -8.02
CA GLY A 116 -15.36 10.66 -9.04
C GLY A 116 -14.49 11.85 -8.64
N GLN A 117 -14.48 12.23 -7.35
CA GLN A 117 -13.87 13.47 -6.87
C GLN A 117 -12.52 13.28 -6.18
N ALA A 118 -12.21 12.08 -5.71
CA ALA A 118 -11.01 11.85 -4.90
C ALA A 118 -9.90 11.14 -5.67
N SER A 119 -8.77 11.82 -5.84
CA SER A 119 -7.46 11.19 -5.98
C SER A 119 -6.74 11.33 -4.64
N LEU A 120 -6.22 10.22 -4.11
CA LEU A 120 -5.49 10.16 -2.83
C LEU A 120 -4.26 11.07 -2.83
N LEU A 121 -3.77 11.33 -4.04
CA LEU A 121 -2.48 11.91 -4.32
C LEU A 121 -2.60 13.29 -5.00
N GLY A 122 -3.81 13.82 -5.19
CA GLY A 122 -4.05 15.05 -5.97
C GLY A 122 -3.77 14.87 -7.47
N ALA A 123 -4.43 15.68 -8.31
CA ALA A 123 -4.19 15.71 -9.75
C ALA A 123 -2.79 16.26 -10.05
N GLN A 124 -1.81 15.37 -10.18
CA GLN A 124 -0.49 15.76 -10.64
C GLN A 124 -0.52 15.84 -12.18
N LYS A 125 -0.53 17.05 -12.75
CA LYS A 125 -0.17 17.27 -14.16
C LYS A 125 1.30 16.87 -14.30
N CYS A 126 1.56 15.70 -14.88
CA CYS A 126 2.88 15.32 -15.35
C CYS A 126 2.81 15.13 -16.87
N CYS A 127 3.32 16.10 -17.63
CA CYS A 127 3.77 15.84 -19.00
C CYS A 127 5.04 14.97 -18.92
N GLY A 128 5.03 13.83 -19.60
CA GLY A 128 6.23 12.98 -19.77
C GLY A 128 5.93 11.75 -20.66
N PRO A 129 6.88 11.29 -21.49
CA PRO A 129 6.59 10.42 -22.64
C PRO A 129 6.15 9.01 -22.22
N GLN A 130 5.28 8.41 -23.04
CA GLN A 130 4.86 7.01 -22.93
C GLN A 130 6.08 6.07 -22.89
N ALA A 131 6.36 5.48 -21.73
CA ALA A 131 7.29 4.37 -21.63
C ALA A 131 6.58 3.12 -22.15
N HIS A 132 7.02 2.62 -23.31
CA HIS A 132 6.63 1.32 -23.84
C HIS A 132 6.88 0.24 -22.77
N ALA A 133 5.81 -0.43 -22.38
CA ALA A 133 5.89 -1.59 -21.50
C ALA A 133 6.61 -2.73 -22.24
N LYS A 134 7.87 -2.98 -21.89
CA LYS A 134 8.51 -4.26 -22.18
C LYS A 134 8.04 -5.24 -21.11
N GLU A 135 7.42 -6.32 -21.56
CA GLU A 135 6.96 -7.43 -20.75
C GLU A 135 8.18 -8.02 -20.01
N LEU A 136 8.26 -7.81 -18.70
CA LEU A 136 9.28 -8.40 -17.86
C LEU A 136 8.80 -9.80 -17.49
N THR A 137 9.37 -10.81 -18.14
CA THR A 137 9.18 -12.21 -17.75
C THR A 137 9.86 -12.42 -16.40
N PHE A 138 9.08 -12.46 -15.32
CA PHE A 138 9.55 -12.79 -13.98
C PHE A 138 9.60 -14.31 -13.86
N THR A 139 10.80 -14.90 -13.96
CA THR A 139 11.05 -16.28 -13.53
C THR A 139 11.39 -16.27 -12.04
N GLY A 140 10.66 -17.05 -11.25
CA GLY A 140 10.86 -17.13 -9.81
C GLY A 140 12.21 -17.77 -9.48
N VAL A 141 12.74 -17.48 -8.28
CA VAL A 141 14.04 -18.00 -7.79
C VAL A 141 14.09 -19.54 -7.69
N CYS A 142 12.94 -20.21 -7.82
CA CYS A 142 12.84 -21.68 -7.81
C CYS A 142 12.58 -22.31 -9.20
N ASP A 143 12.45 -21.51 -10.26
CA ASP A 143 12.19 -22.04 -11.60
C ASP A 143 13.52 -22.40 -12.27
N LEU A 144 13.85 -23.70 -12.29
CA LEU A 144 14.99 -24.20 -13.05
C LEU A 144 14.71 -24.07 -14.55
N LEU A 145 15.56 -23.33 -15.26
CA LEU A 145 15.53 -23.27 -16.73
C LEU A 145 15.79 -24.69 -17.26
N PRO A 146 15.00 -25.19 -18.23
CA PRO A 146 15.29 -26.48 -18.85
C PRO A 146 16.68 -26.41 -19.49
N HIS A 147 17.60 -27.24 -19.01
CA HIS A 147 18.91 -27.41 -19.64
C HIS A 147 18.69 -27.84 -21.09
N SER A 148 19.18 -27.05 -22.05
CA SER A 148 19.32 -27.48 -23.44
C SER A 148 20.36 -28.60 -23.48
N SER A 149 19.91 -29.85 -23.54
CA SER A 149 20.79 -30.97 -23.86
C SER A 149 21.29 -30.77 -25.30
N GLU A 150 22.59 -30.59 -25.46
CA GLU A 150 23.28 -30.78 -26.72
C GLU A 150 23.00 -32.20 -27.23
N GLY A 151 22.79 -32.31 -28.54
CA GLY A 151 22.52 -33.55 -29.25
C GLY A 151 22.98 -33.41 -30.69
N THR A 152 24.29 -33.38 -30.87
CA THR A 152 24.99 -33.47 -32.15
C THR A 152 24.66 -34.79 -32.84
N TRP A 153 23.94 -34.76 -33.96
CA TRP A 153 24.00 -35.82 -34.98
C TRP A 153 23.80 -35.20 -36.37
N LEU A 154 24.93 -34.92 -37.02
CA LEU A 154 25.00 -34.78 -38.48
C LEU A 154 25.16 -36.20 -39.06
N ILE A 155 24.32 -36.54 -40.02
CA ILE A 155 24.60 -37.56 -41.04
C ILE A 155 24.86 -36.81 -42.34
#